data_AF-A0A849V4B1-F1
#
_entry.id   AF-A0A849V4B1-F1
#
_cell.length_a   1.000
_cell.length_b   1.000
_cell.length_c   1.000
_cell.angle_alpha   90.00
_cell.angle_beta   90.00
_cell.angle_gamma   90.00
#
_symmetry.space_group_name_H-M   'P 1'
#
loop_
_entity.id
_entity.type
_entity.pdbx_description
1 polymer ?
#
loop_
_entity_poly.entity_id
_entity_poly.type
_entity_poly.pdbx_seq_one_letter_code
_entity_poly.pdbx_strand_id
1 'polypeptide(L)' 'MRGFGSFSLRHRRPRRARNPKTGETVNLPAKVATHFKPGQEMQEMRDWVNSQSNPISGL' A
#
# COMPACT_ATOMS: atom_id res chain seq x y z
N MET A 1 1.34 16.11 -6.16
CA MET A 1 2.68 16.58 -6.54
C MET A 1 3.03 15.92 -7.87
N ARG A 2 3.38 16.68 -8.91
CA ARG A 2 3.80 16.10 -10.20
C ARG A 2 5.12 15.33 -9.99
N GLY A 3 5.31 14.19 -10.65
CA GLY A 3 6.46 13.28 -10.44
C GLY A 3 6.33 12.34 -9.24
N PHE A 4 6.07 12.87 -8.04
CA PHE A 4 6.01 12.05 -6.81
C PHE A 4 4.73 11.22 -6.67
N GLY A 5 3.55 11.83 -6.86
CA GLY A 5 2.27 11.15 -6.67
C GLY A 5 1.21 12.01 -5.98
N SER A 6 0.15 11.35 -5.52
CA SER A 6 -1.00 12.00 -4.90
C SER A 6 -1.48 11.28 -3.64
N PHE A 7 -1.88 12.05 -2.64
CA PHE A 7 -2.61 11.56 -1.49
C PHE A 7 -4.11 11.70 -1.75
N SER A 8 -4.87 10.69 -1.34
CA SER A 8 -6.32 10.62 -1.44
C SER A 8 -6.88 10.07 -0.14
N LEU A 9 -8.06 10.54 0.27
CA LEU A 9 -8.74 9.99 1.43
C LEU A 9 -9.61 8.81 1.00
N ARG A 10 -9.44 7.66 1.65
CA ARG A 10 -10.26 6.47 1.41
C ARG A 10 -11.16 6.21 2.61
N HIS A 11 -12.46 6.37 2.40
CA HIS A 11 -13.49 6.06 3.38
C HIS A 11 -13.68 4.54 3.44
N ARG A 12 -13.54 3.97 4.63
CA ARG A 12 -13.72 2.55 4.91
C ARG A 12 -15.01 2.36 5.70
N ARG A 13 -15.92 1.54 5.19
CA ARG A 13 -17.15 1.15 5.89
C ARG A 13 -16.82 0.28 7.13
N PRO A 14 -17.66 0.30 8.17
CA PRO A 14 -17.53 -0.62 9.29
C PRO A 14 -17.52 -2.06 8.79
N ARG A 15 -16.71 -2.93 9.39
CA ARG A 15 -16.64 -4.35 9.02
C ARG A 15 -16.16 -5.21 10.17
N ARG A 16 -16.47 -6.50 10.10
CA ARG A 16 -15.88 -7.52 10.97
C ARG A 16 -14.52 -7.94 10.42
N ALA A 17 -13.49 -7.98 11.27
CA ALA A 17 -12.20 -8.59 10.96
C ALA A 17 -11.88 -9.69 11.95
N ARG A 18 -10.76 -10.39 11.72
CA ARG A 18 -10.24 -11.39 12.63
C ARG A 18 -8.88 -10.98 13.16
N ASN A 19 -8.64 -11.28 14.43
CA ASN A 19 -7.31 -11.20 15.01
C ASN A 19 -6.41 -12.28 14.35
N PRO A 20 -5.28 -11.92 13.70
CA PRO A 20 -4.41 -12.90 13.04
C PRO A 20 -3.82 -13.95 13.99
N LYS A 21 -3.72 -13.65 15.29
CA LYS A 21 -3.14 -14.54 16.31
C LYS A 21 -4.16 -15.52 16.89
N THR A 22 -5.41 -15.09 17.14
CA THR A 22 -6.42 -15.89 17.86
C THR A 22 -7.62 -16.31 17.01
N GLY A 23 -7.82 -15.68 15.84
CA GLY A 23 -8.98 -15.93 14.98
C GLY A 23 -10.29 -15.30 15.45
N GLU A 24 -10.30 -14.70 16.65
CA GLU A 24 -11.48 -14.04 17.21
C GLU A 24 -11.94 -12.88 16.34
N THR A 25 -13.25 -12.65 16.34
CA THR A 25 -13.83 -11.56 15.55
C THR A 25 -13.73 -10.25 16.28
N VAL A 26 -13.22 -9.22 15.59
CA VAL A 26 -13.18 -7.83 16.07
C VAL A 26 -14.05 -6.96 15.17
N ASN A 27 -14.90 -6.13 15.77
CA ASN A 27 -15.69 -5.13 15.06
C ASN A 27 -14.83 -3.89 14.80
N LEU A 28 -14.62 -3.54 13.53
CA LEU A 28 -13.94 -2.31 13.14
C LEU A 28 -14.99 -1.24 12.78
N PRO A 29 -14.95 -0.07 13.44
CA PRO A 29 -15.81 1.04 13.08
C PRO A 29 -15.43 1.64 11.72
N ALA A 30 -16.30 2.51 11.19
CA ALA A 30 -15.98 3.30 10.02
C ALA A 30 -14.75 4.16 10.29
N LYS A 31 -13.89 4.32 9.28
CA LYS A 31 -12.73 5.22 9.38
C LYS A 31 -12.32 5.77 8.03
N VAL A 32 -11.60 6.89 8.08
CA VAL A 32 -10.92 7.46 6.93
C VAL A 32 -9.45 7.09 7.01
N ALA A 33 -8.89 6.63 5.90
CA ALA A 33 -7.47 6.33 5.79
C ALA A 33 -6.85 7.11 4.64
N THR A 34 -5.68 7.67 4.86
CA THR A 34 -4.88 8.28 3.80
C THR A 34 -4.33 7.20 2.88
N HIS A 35 -4.50 7.40 1.58
CA HIS A 35 -4.03 6.51 0.53
C HIS A 35 -3.15 7.29 -0.43
N PHE A 36 -1.91 6.83 -0.59
CA PHE A 36 -0.97 7.39 -1.54
C PHE A 36 -1.00 6.62 -2.86
N LYS A 37 -1.10 7.32 -3.98
CA LYS A 37 -0.90 6.80 -5.33
C LYS A 37 0.44 7.35 -5.85
N PRO A 38 1.48 6.51 -5.99
CA PRO A 38 2.77 6.96 -6.50
C PRO A 38 2.64 7.43 -7.96
N GLY A 39 3.37 8.50 -8.30
CA GLY A 39 3.47 9.01 -9.67
C GLY A 39 4.36 8.13 -10.54
N GLN A 40 4.37 8.37 -11.84
CA GLN A 40 5.13 7.58 -12.81
C GLN A 40 6.64 7.58 -12.48
N GLU A 41 7.25 8.74 -12.33
CA GLU A 41 8.69 8.86 -12.02
C GLU A 41 9.07 8.11 -10.74
N MET A 42 8.24 8.20 -9.69
CA MET A 42 8.49 7.46 -8.44
C MET A 42 8.37 5.93 -8.61
N GLN A 43 7.45 5.47 -9.46
CA GLN A 43 7.33 4.04 -9.78
C GLN A 43 8.55 3.54 -10.56
N GLU A 44 8.99 4.28 -11.57
CA GLU A 44 10.19 3.95 -12.35
C GLU A 44 11.45 3.88 -11.48
N MET A 45 11.63 4.85 -10.56
CA MET A 45 12.72 4.82 -9.59
C MET A 45 12.65 3.59 -8.67
N ARG A 46 11.46 3.26 -8.16
CA ARG A 46 11.26 2.06 -7.33
C ARG A 46 11.65 0.79 -8.09
N ASP A 47 11.22 0.68 -9.33
CA ASP A 47 11.44 -0.52 -10.15
C ASP A 47 12.93 -0.66 -10.52
N TRP A 48 13.60 0.47 -10.82
CA TRP A 48 15.05 0.50 -10.98
C TRP A 48 15.79 0.02 -9.73
N VAL A 49 15.46 0.54 -8.54
CA VAL A 49 16.08 0.09 -7.28
C VAL A 49 15.86 -1.41 -7.06
N ASN A 50 14.64 -1.91 -7.29
CA ASN A 50 14.33 -3.34 -7.12
C ASN A 50 15.15 -4.22 -8.09
N SER A 51 15.36 -3.78 -9.34
CA SER A 51 16.16 -4.51 -10.33
C SER A 51 17.64 -4.64 -9.97
N GLN A 52 18.20 -3.68 -9.22
CA GLN A 52 19.59 -3.73 -8.75
C GLN A 52 19.76 -4.63 -7.52
N SER A 53 18.67 -4.87 -6.78
CA SER A 53 18.69 -5.61 -5.51
C SER A 53 18.51 -7.13 -5.64
N ASN A 54 18.29 -7.65 -6.86
CA ASN A 54 18.13 -9.08 -7.09
C ASN A 54 19.17 -9.58 -8.11
N PRO A 55 20.30 -10.18 -7.68
CA PRO A 55 21.37 -10.61 -8.59
C PRO A 55 21.04 -11.86 -9.44
N ILE A 56 19.80 -12.38 -9.42
CA ILE A 56 19.44 -13.68 -10.02
C ILE A 56 18.40 -13.59 -11.16
N SER A 57 17.96 -12.41 -11.59
CA SER A 57 17.01 -12.31 -12.72
C SER A 57 17.65 -12.45 -14.12
N GLY A 58 18.85 -13.02 -14.22
CA GLY A 58 19.65 -13.09 -15.45
C GLY A 58 20.12 -14.49 -15.86
N LEU A 59 19.50 -15.56 -15.33
CA LEU A 59 19.64 -16.94 -15.82
C LEU A 59 18.25 -17.54 -16.10
#